data_AF-A0A8K0ULK9-F1
#
_entry.id   AF-A0A8K0ULK9-F1
#
_cell.length_a   1.000
_cell.length_b   1.000
_cell.length_c   1.000
_cell.angle_alpha   90.00
_cell.angle_beta   90.00
_cell.angle_gamma   90.00
#
_symmetry.space_group_name_H-M   'P 1'
#
loop_
_entity.id
_entity.type
_entity.pdbx_description
1 polymer ?
#
loop_
_entity_poly.entity_id
_entity_poly.type
_entity_poly.pdbx_seq_one_letter_code
_entity_poly.pdbx_strand_id
1 'polypeptide(L)'
;MDPVSQLRDSKEQLRNDLRNGQTPDSTFHVPLLSNMLSAAFRYLKPLAPQLIPLTVFALSIPVVVFFSLSAGWFVWRSIAVGWETTVYLEYGDGPAPHAWLNLPNLAAQQPYDISVQLGVPATEANFALGNFMTTLTLATPSNKTIISARRPAIVTPPGFSVTSFLSRTTGKIDLDIPLLTAFETPFTNVLAHLEVGRADQWKSLGNGQGRELSVASAQLRGVVVHKGIRGLITRFPLLTAMVSSGAFLFVSFIILASCILPAIEWRLHSEADVSDSEGYMKPRRRPRKSINQSTDGSEWSSSKPRTPKRSRSVTTPRRVPRDDLKVEEHDVSLPSPTLTSPLRRRRSRLSQSESET
;
A
#
# COMPACT_ATOMS: atom_id res chain seq x y z
N MET A 1 -21.94 -20.89 -67.20
CA MET A 1 -20.82 -20.02 -66.79
C MET A 1 -20.97 -19.87 -65.30
N ASP A 2 -20.27 -20.72 -64.55
CA ASP A 2 -20.64 -21.01 -63.18
C ASP A 2 -19.88 -20.08 -62.21
N PRO A 3 -20.58 -19.29 -61.38
CA PRO A 3 -19.96 -18.33 -60.47
C PRO A 3 -19.16 -18.98 -59.34
N VAL A 4 -19.19 -20.31 -59.24
CA VAL A 4 -18.52 -21.07 -58.18
C VAL A 4 -17.04 -21.36 -58.53
N SER A 5 -16.66 -21.39 -59.81
CA SER A 5 -15.26 -21.63 -60.19
C SER A 5 -14.37 -20.41 -59.91
N GLN A 6 -14.86 -19.20 -60.17
CA GLN A 6 -14.09 -17.97 -59.93
C GLN A 6 -13.76 -17.73 -58.45
N LEU A 7 -14.63 -18.19 -57.54
CA LEU A 7 -14.39 -18.03 -56.10
C LEU A 7 -13.30 -18.99 -55.58
N ARG A 8 -13.08 -20.13 -56.25
CA ARG A 8 -12.01 -21.08 -55.89
C ARG A 8 -10.66 -20.58 -56.33
N ASP A 9 -10.55 -20.07 -57.54
CA ASP A 9 -9.28 -19.59 -58.09
C ASP A 9 -8.75 -18.35 -57.32
N SER A 10 -9.66 -17.46 -56.91
CA SER A 10 -9.30 -16.27 -56.12
C SER A 10 -8.79 -16.63 -54.72
N LYS A 11 -9.29 -17.73 -54.13
CA LYS A 11 -8.85 -18.19 -52.81
C LYS A 11 -7.50 -18.89 -52.84
N GLU A 12 -7.16 -19.55 -53.95
CA GLU A 12 -5.84 -20.15 -54.14
C GLU A 12 -4.75 -19.10 -54.46
N GLN A 13 -5.08 -18.05 -55.22
CA GLN A 13 -4.16 -16.91 -55.41
C GLN A 13 -3.81 -16.22 -54.09
N LEU A 14 -4.82 -15.94 -53.25
CA LEU A 14 -4.59 -15.27 -51.97
C LEU A 14 -3.79 -16.14 -50.98
N ARG A 15 -3.88 -17.47 -51.09
CA ARG A 15 -3.10 -18.41 -50.27
C ARG A 15 -1.65 -18.53 -50.75
N ASN A 16 -1.40 -18.37 -52.04
CA ASN A 16 -0.04 -18.35 -52.59
C ASN A 16 0.68 -17.03 -52.29
N ASP A 17 -0.04 -15.89 -52.30
CA ASP A 17 0.53 -14.60 -51.91
C ASP A 17 0.89 -14.53 -50.42
N LEU A 18 0.09 -15.17 -49.54
CA LEU A 18 0.44 -15.30 -48.11
C LEU A 18 1.62 -16.24 -47.86
N ARG A 19 1.88 -17.19 -48.77
CA ARG A 19 2.98 -18.16 -48.63
C ARG A 19 4.30 -17.62 -49.16
N ASN A 20 4.26 -16.75 -50.17
CA ASN A 20 5.41 -15.99 -50.66
C ASN A 20 5.55 -14.68 -49.89
N GLY A 21 5.53 -14.77 -48.55
CA GLY A 21 5.75 -13.66 -47.62
C GLY A 21 7.14 -13.04 -47.78
N GLN A 22 7.34 -12.35 -48.90
CA GLN A 22 8.43 -11.45 -49.18
C GLN A 22 8.05 -10.16 -48.46
N THR A 23 8.35 -10.14 -47.16
CA THR A 23 8.34 -8.91 -46.38
C THR A 23 9.29 -7.94 -47.08
N PRO A 24 8.84 -6.74 -47.48
CA PRO A 24 9.73 -5.75 -48.07
C PRO A 24 10.85 -5.44 -47.08
N ASP A 25 12.07 -5.64 -47.54
CA ASP A 25 13.33 -5.38 -46.84
C ASP A 25 13.36 -3.96 -46.27
N SER A 26 12.94 -3.82 -45.01
CA SER A 26 13.12 -2.63 -44.17
C SER A 26 14.51 -2.62 -43.51
N THR A 27 15.50 -3.26 -44.15
CA THR A 27 16.87 -3.46 -43.63
C THR A 27 17.86 -2.35 -44.02
N PHE A 28 17.44 -1.34 -44.81
CA PHE A 28 18.36 -0.36 -45.39
C PHE A 28 18.85 0.78 -44.47
N HIS A 29 18.41 0.88 -43.20
CA HIS A 29 18.86 1.96 -42.29
C HIS A 29 19.73 1.52 -41.10
N VAL A 30 19.92 0.21 -40.87
CA VAL A 30 20.75 -0.29 -39.76
C VAL A 30 22.27 -0.18 -39.98
N PRO A 31 22.86 -0.35 -41.20
CA PRO A 31 24.32 -0.41 -41.34
C PRO A 31 25.01 0.95 -41.22
N LEU A 32 24.29 2.05 -41.49
CA LEU A 32 24.87 3.39 -41.40
C LEU A 32 24.99 3.85 -39.94
N LEU A 33 23.98 3.53 -39.12
CA LEU A 33 24.01 3.76 -37.67
C LEU A 33 25.11 2.96 -36.99
N SER A 34 25.29 1.67 -37.33
CA SER A 34 26.34 0.83 -36.72
C SER A 34 27.76 1.28 -37.09
N ASN A 35 27.97 1.74 -38.32
CA ASN A 35 29.25 2.27 -38.78
C ASN A 35 29.57 3.64 -38.15
N MET A 36 28.59 4.52 -37.97
CA MET A 36 28.76 5.77 -37.22
C MET A 36 29.04 5.51 -35.74
N LEU A 37 28.33 4.56 -35.12
CA LEU A 37 28.53 4.18 -33.71
C LEU A 37 29.95 3.63 -33.49
N SER A 38 30.40 2.72 -34.37
CA SER A 38 31.72 2.11 -34.26
C SER A 38 32.87 3.08 -34.53
N ALA A 39 32.68 4.06 -35.43
CA ALA A 39 33.63 5.16 -35.63
C ALA A 39 33.72 6.06 -34.39
N ALA A 40 32.58 6.42 -33.77
CA ALA A 40 32.55 7.17 -32.52
C ALA A 40 33.25 6.42 -31.37
N PHE A 41 33.03 5.10 -31.24
CA PHE A 41 33.73 4.28 -30.22
C PHE A 41 35.26 4.26 -30.39
N ARG A 42 35.78 4.40 -31.61
CA ARG A 42 37.23 4.49 -31.85
C ARG A 42 37.81 5.84 -31.38
N TYR A 43 37.06 6.93 -31.52
CA TYR A 43 37.44 8.24 -30.98
C TYR A 43 37.31 8.32 -29.46
N LEU A 44 36.40 7.54 -28.85
CA LEU A 44 36.24 7.46 -27.39
C LEU A 44 37.27 6.56 -26.69
N LYS A 45 37.93 5.64 -27.41
CA LYS A 45 38.91 4.71 -26.84
C LYS A 45 40.03 5.34 -25.98
N PRO A 46 40.69 6.45 -26.38
CA PRO A 46 41.70 7.09 -25.54
C PRO A 46 41.13 7.79 -24.30
N LEU A 47 39.85 8.15 -24.32
CA LEU A 47 39.13 8.79 -23.20
C LEU A 47 38.36 7.79 -22.32
N ALA A 48 38.28 6.51 -22.75
CA ALA A 48 37.54 5.45 -22.09
C ALA A 48 37.82 5.30 -20.58
N PRO A 49 39.08 5.38 -20.07
CA PRO A 49 39.32 5.24 -18.64
C PRO A 49 38.67 6.34 -17.79
N GLN A 50 38.53 7.56 -18.32
CA GLN A 50 37.89 8.69 -17.63
C GLN A 50 36.38 8.74 -17.87
N LEU A 51 35.92 8.26 -19.03
CA LEU A 51 34.49 8.22 -19.36
C LEU A 51 33.73 7.14 -18.60
N ILE A 52 34.36 6.03 -18.19
CA ILE A 52 33.67 4.93 -17.49
C ILE A 52 33.05 5.40 -16.15
N PRO A 53 33.79 6.02 -15.20
CA PRO A 53 33.19 6.49 -13.96
C PRO A 53 32.14 7.59 -14.18
N LEU A 54 32.38 8.50 -15.14
CA LEU A 54 31.44 9.59 -15.45
C LEU A 54 30.14 9.06 -16.04
N THR A 55 30.21 8.07 -16.93
CA THR A 55 29.02 7.44 -17.53
C THR A 55 28.25 6.61 -16.51
N VAL A 56 28.93 5.86 -15.63
CA VAL A 56 28.30 5.15 -14.51
C VAL A 56 27.61 6.13 -13.57
N PHE A 57 28.28 7.24 -13.22
CA PHE A 57 27.69 8.28 -12.38
C PHE A 57 26.47 8.93 -13.05
N ALA A 58 26.60 9.38 -14.29
CA ALA A 58 25.53 9.99 -15.06
C ALA A 58 24.31 9.07 -15.24
N LEU A 59 24.53 7.76 -15.41
CA LEU A 59 23.45 6.77 -15.52
C LEU A 59 22.84 6.40 -14.17
N SER A 60 23.62 6.48 -13.08
CA SER A 60 23.13 6.19 -11.72
C SER A 60 22.22 7.29 -11.16
N ILE A 61 22.47 8.56 -11.46
CA ILE A 61 21.65 9.70 -10.99
C ILE A 61 20.16 9.54 -11.31
N PRO A 62 19.73 9.31 -12.57
CA PRO A 62 18.30 9.19 -12.88
C PRO A 62 17.67 7.98 -12.19
N VAL A 63 18.41 6.88 -12.04
CA VAL A 63 17.93 5.70 -11.30
C VAL A 63 17.73 6.03 -9.82
N VAL A 64 18.69 6.70 -9.18
CA VAL A 64 18.58 7.13 -7.77
C VAL A 64 17.41 8.10 -7.57
N VAL A 65 17.27 9.08 -8.45
CA VAL A 65 16.14 10.05 -8.41
C VAL A 65 14.81 9.33 -8.59
N PHE A 66 14.72 8.38 -9.52
CA PHE A 66 13.50 7.60 -9.73
C PHE A 66 13.12 6.81 -8.47
N PHE A 67 14.06 6.10 -7.85
CA PHE A 67 13.78 5.35 -6.62
C PHE A 67 13.42 6.28 -5.45
N SER A 68 14.06 7.46 -5.36
CA SER A 68 13.77 8.50 -4.37
C SER A 68 12.34 9.02 -4.47
N LEU A 69 11.91 9.41 -5.66
CA LEU A 69 10.54 9.85 -5.93
C LEU A 69 9.54 8.71 -5.67
N SER A 70 9.89 7.48 -6.07
CA SER A 70 9.07 6.30 -5.80
C SER A 70 8.87 6.06 -4.31
N ALA A 71 9.92 6.25 -3.49
CA ALA A 71 9.84 6.13 -2.04
C ALA A 71 8.93 7.20 -1.43
N GLY A 72 9.06 8.46 -1.86
CA GLY A 72 8.18 9.55 -1.44
C GLY A 72 6.71 9.30 -1.82
N TRP A 73 6.48 8.84 -3.06
CA TRP A 73 5.15 8.48 -3.55
C TRP A 73 4.53 7.30 -2.78
N PHE A 74 5.33 6.27 -2.47
CA PHE A 74 4.88 5.13 -1.68
C PHE A 74 4.47 5.55 -0.27
N VAL A 75 5.27 6.40 0.39
CA VAL A 75 4.91 6.96 1.70
C VAL A 75 3.60 7.75 1.59
N TRP A 76 3.49 8.67 0.62
CA TRP A 76 2.26 9.45 0.44
C TRP A 76 1.02 8.58 0.23
N ARG A 77 1.12 7.52 -0.58
CA ARG A 77 0.03 6.57 -0.84
C ARG A 77 -0.35 5.75 0.40
N SER A 78 0.61 5.47 1.28
CA SER A 78 0.41 4.69 2.50
C SER A 78 -0.24 5.47 3.66
N ILE A 79 -0.37 6.78 3.52
CA ILE A 79 -0.93 7.63 4.58
C ILE A 79 -2.43 7.38 4.69
N ALA A 80 -2.88 7.07 5.90
CA ALA A 80 -4.29 6.95 6.21
C ALA A 80 -4.99 8.30 6.03
N VAL A 81 -6.04 8.32 5.23
CA VAL A 81 -6.88 9.49 4.98
C VAL A 81 -8.24 9.28 5.64
N GLY A 82 -8.88 10.38 6.06
CA GLY A 82 -10.28 10.34 6.46
C GLY A 82 -11.18 9.93 5.31
N TRP A 83 -12.34 9.40 5.63
CA TRP A 83 -13.30 8.94 4.65
C TRP A 83 -14.71 9.43 4.97
N GLU A 84 -15.55 9.45 3.95
CA GLU A 84 -16.96 9.82 4.03
C GLU A 84 -17.73 8.89 3.10
N THR A 85 -18.89 8.42 3.54
CA THR A 85 -19.73 7.51 2.77
C THR A 85 -21.19 7.88 2.96
N THR A 86 -21.90 8.08 1.85
CA THR A 86 -23.33 8.38 1.86
C THR A 86 -24.11 7.16 2.35
N VAL A 87 -25.06 7.38 3.24
CA VAL A 87 -25.92 6.35 3.81
C VAL A 87 -27.34 6.52 3.28
N TYR A 88 -27.87 5.43 2.72
CA TYR A 88 -29.24 5.36 2.24
C TYR A 88 -30.08 4.61 3.27
N LEU A 89 -30.89 5.35 4.02
CA LEU A 89 -31.77 4.78 5.05
C LEU A 89 -33.00 4.14 4.41
N GLU A 90 -33.28 2.91 4.80
CA GLU A 90 -34.46 2.13 4.42
C GLU A 90 -35.57 2.37 5.45
N TYR A 91 -36.78 2.63 4.96
CA TYR A 91 -37.97 2.91 5.76
C TYR A 91 -39.01 1.81 5.53
N GLY A 92 -39.81 1.50 6.56
CA GLY A 92 -40.93 0.55 6.45
C GLY A 92 -40.61 -0.91 6.82
N ASP A 93 -39.34 -1.32 6.78
CA ASP A 93 -38.93 -2.70 7.07
C ASP A 93 -38.69 -2.99 8.57
N GLY A 94 -38.78 -1.97 9.43
CA GLY A 94 -38.49 -2.11 10.85
C GLY A 94 -39.01 -0.94 11.67
N PRO A 95 -38.78 -0.96 13.00
CA PRO A 95 -39.30 0.08 13.87
C PRO A 95 -38.57 1.42 13.73
N ALA A 96 -37.31 1.38 13.29
CA ALA A 96 -36.48 2.54 13.04
C ALA A 96 -35.83 2.43 11.65
N PRO A 97 -35.67 3.56 10.95
CA PRO A 97 -34.89 3.63 9.72
C PRO A 97 -33.49 3.04 9.92
N HIS A 98 -33.08 2.15 9.00
CA HIS A 98 -31.81 1.47 9.09
C HIS A 98 -31.12 1.37 7.73
N ALA A 99 -29.82 1.11 7.73
CA ALA A 99 -29.02 0.98 6.52
C ALA A 99 -27.83 0.06 6.75
N TRP A 100 -27.53 -0.74 5.73
CA TRP A 100 -26.31 -1.52 5.64
C TRP A 100 -25.38 -0.89 4.59
N LEU A 101 -24.13 -0.65 4.96
CA LEU A 101 -23.14 -0.12 4.03
C LEU A 101 -21.76 -0.76 4.23
N ASN A 102 -21.00 -0.87 3.16
CA ASN A 102 -19.60 -1.27 3.21
C ASN A 102 -18.73 -0.03 3.39
N LEU A 103 -17.91 -0.02 4.44
CA LEU A 103 -16.94 1.05 4.64
C LEU A 103 -15.83 0.95 3.59
N PRO A 104 -15.25 2.09 3.19
CA PRO A 104 -14.05 2.07 2.35
C PRO A 104 -12.90 1.36 3.07
N ASN A 105 -11.89 0.94 2.31
CA ASN A 105 -10.76 0.21 2.86
C ASN A 105 -10.05 1.01 3.96
N LEU A 106 -10.19 0.55 5.20
CA LEU A 106 -9.65 1.19 6.39
C LEU A 106 -8.19 0.79 6.58
N ALA A 107 -7.35 1.74 6.98
CA ALA A 107 -5.98 1.42 7.37
C ALA A 107 -5.99 0.62 8.67
N ALA A 108 -5.44 -0.59 8.63
CA ALA A 108 -5.32 -1.44 9.81
C ALA A 108 -4.52 -0.72 10.93
N GLN A 109 -4.98 -0.85 12.18
CA GLN A 109 -4.35 -0.23 13.36
C GLN A 109 -4.28 1.31 13.32
N GLN A 110 -5.09 1.97 12.48
CA GLN A 110 -5.25 3.41 12.52
C GLN A 110 -6.49 3.75 13.36
N PRO A 111 -6.38 4.61 14.39
CA PRO A 111 -7.54 5.09 15.13
C PRO A 111 -8.35 6.09 14.29
N TYR A 112 -9.66 5.88 14.25
CA TYR A 112 -10.63 6.75 13.61
C TYR A 112 -11.69 7.25 14.60
N ASP A 113 -12.05 8.52 14.50
CA ASP A 113 -13.27 9.06 15.10
C ASP A 113 -14.39 8.94 14.08
N ILE A 114 -15.44 8.20 14.41
CA ILE A 114 -16.56 7.93 13.51
C ILE A 114 -17.77 8.74 13.98
N SER A 115 -18.26 9.62 13.11
CA SER A 115 -19.47 10.40 13.32
C SER A 115 -20.47 10.19 12.18
N VAL A 116 -21.74 10.37 12.49
CA VAL A 116 -22.82 10.37 11.50
C VAL A 116 -23.33 11.79 11.34
N GLN A 117 -23.36 12.25 10.10
CA GLN A 117 -23.94 13.52 9.70
C GLN A 117 -25.32 13.28 9.10
N LEU A 118 -26.35 13.80 9.74
CA LEU A 118 -27.75 13.69 9.30
C LEU A 118 -28.25 15.06 8.86
N GLY A 119 -28.76 15.17 7.65
CA GLY A 119 -29.55 16.30 7.17
C GLY A 119 -31.03 15.98 7.36
N VAL A 120 -31.65 16.58 8.39
CA VAL A 120 -33.03 16.32 8.80
C VAL A 120 -33.92 17.48 8.37
N PRO A 121 -35.02 17.28 7.62
CA PRO A 121 -35.93 18.36 7.29
C PRO A 121 -36.60 18.92 8.56
N ALA A 122 -36.74 20.24 8.61
CA ALA A 122 -37.33 21.01 9.70
C ALA A 122 -38.87 20.89 9.71
N THR A 123 -39.37 19.68 9.95
CA THR A 123 -40.80 19.37 10.04
C THR A 123 -41.24 19.28 11.49
N GLU A 124 -42.49 19.64 11.78
CA GLU A 124 -43.08 19.51 13.11
C GLU A 124 -43.01 18.06 13.62
N ALA A 125 -43.15 17.06 12.73
CA ALA A 125 -43.00 15.65 13.07
C ALA A 125 -41.60 15.31 13.60
N ASN A 126 -40.54 15.82 12.96
CA ASN A 126 -39.17 15.59 13.40
C ASN A 126 -38.87 16.30 14.73
N PHE A 127 -39.47 17.47 14.98
CA PHE A 127 -39.35 18.15 16.27
C PHE A 127 -40.12 17.42 17.39
N ALA A 128 -41.32 16.94 17.09
CA ALA A 128 -42.17 16.22 18.03
C ALA A 128 -41.56 14.88 18.45
N LEU A 129 -40.69 14.27 17.62
CA LEU A 129 -39.99 13.03 17.95
C LEU A 129 -39.14 13.16 19.23
N GLY A 130 -38.57 14.35 19.45
CA GLY A 130 -37.71 14.66 20.59
C GLY A 130 -36.38 13.90 20.54
N ASN A 131 -36.02 13.27 21.65
CA ASN A 131 -34.81 12.46 21.73
C ASN A 131 -34.96 11.18 20.91
N PHE A 132 -34.01 10.93 20.03
CA PHE A 132 -33.86 9.69 19.29
C PHE A 132 -32.48 9.10 19.52
N MET A 133 -32.29 7.83 19.16
CA MET A 133 -31.02 7.14 19.25
C MET A 133 -30.44 6.90 17.87
N THR A 134 -29.14 7.03 17.76
CA THR A 134 -28.37 6.56 16.61
C THR A 134 -27.51 5.40 17.07
N THR A 135 -27.70 4.24 16.45
CA THR A 135 -26.94 3.02 16.70
C THR A 135 -26.08 2.72 15.50
N LEU A 136 -24.77 2.59 15.71
CA LEU A 136 -23.83 2.10 14.70
C LEU A 136 -23.26 0.78 15.17
N THR A 137 -23.43 -0.26 14.36
CA THR A 137 -22.84 -1.58 14.59
C THR A 137 -21.87 -1.88 13.45
N LEU A 138 -20.60 -2.04 13.78
CA LEU A 138 -19.57 -2.45 12.84
C LEU A 138 -19.40 -3.96 12.93
N ALA A 139 -19.41 -4.63 11.78
CA ALA A 139 -19.24 -6.06 11.67
C ALA A 139 -18.20 -6.41 10.59
N THR A 140 -17.62 -7.59 10.72
CA THR A 140 -16.76 -8.17 9.67
C THR A 140 -17.62 -8.62 8.48
N PRO A 141 -17.01 -8.88 7.30
CA PRO A 141 -17.71 -9.49 6.18
C PRO A 141 -18.28 -10.89 6.48
N SER A 142 -17.75 -11.55 7.53
CA SER A 142 -18.29 -12.81 8.08
C SER A 142 -19.44 -12.60 9.06
N ASN A 143 -20.04 -11.41 9.09
CA ASN A 143 -21.16 -11.02 9.96
C ASN A 143 -20.85 -11.16 11.46
N LYS A 144 -19.58 -11.01 11.86
CA LYS A 144 -19.18 -10.99 13.27
C LYS A 144 -19.14 -9.53 13.73
N THR A 145 -19.92 -9.20 14.75
CA THR A 145 -19.92 -7.86 15.33
C THR A 145 -18.56 -7.56 15.96
N ILE A 146 -17.96 -6.44 15.54
CA ILE A 146 -16.69 -5.93 16.06
C ILE A 146 -17.00 -5.00 17.23
N ILE A 147 -17.88 -4.02 17.00
CA ILE A 147 -18.27 -3.03 17.99
C ILE A 147 -19.67 -2.50 17.69
N SER A 148 -20.40 -2.12 18.74
CA SER A 148 -21.67 -1.42 18.63
C SER A 148 -21.64 -0.20 19.53
N ALA A 149 -22.01 0.96 18.99
CA ALA A 149 -22.09 2.22 19.71
C ALA A 149 -23.48 2.83 19.53
N ARG A 150 -23.97 3.46 20.60
CA ARG A 150 -25.29 4.09 20.63
C ARG A 150 -25.17 5.48 21.22
N ARG A 151 -25.74 6.49 20.55
CA ARG A 151 -25.71 7.89 20.99
C ARG A 151 -27.10 8.52 20.88
N PRO A 152 -27.55 9.23 21.93
CA PRO A 152 -28.75 10.03 21.84
C PRO A 152 -28.50 11.30 21.03
N ALA A 153 -29.50 11.73 20.28
CA ALA A 153 -29.53 13.01 19.60
C ALA A 153 -30.96 13.57 19.64
N ILE A 154 -31.09 14.87 19.41
CA ILE A 154 -32.37 15.57 19.43
C ILE A 154 -32.41 16.55 18.26
N VAL A 155 -33.55 16.60 17.57
CA VAL A 155 -33.81 17.63 16.56
C VAL A 155 -34.44 18.82 17.26
N THR A 156 -33.70 19.90 17.40
CA THR A 156 -34.25 21.15 17.97
C THR A 156 -34.76 22.06 16.86
N PRO A 157 -35.91 22.73 17.07
CA PRO A 157 -36.35 23.76 16.13
C PRO A 157 -35.28 24.86 16.04
N PRO A 158 -35.05 25.41 14.83
CA PRO A 158 -34.11 26.51 14.69
C PRO A 158 -34.54 27.65 15.59
N GLY A 159 -33.62 28.15 16.42
CA GLY A 159 -33.91 29.27 17.31
C GLY A 159 -34.32 30.50 16.49
N PHE A 160 -35.24 31.30 17.02
CA PHE A 160 -35.65 32.57 16.41
C PHE A 160 -34.47 33.55 16.42
N SER A 161 -33.62 33.48 15.39
CA SER A 161 -32.62 34.51 15.12
C SER A 161 -33.19 35.51 14.12
N VAL A 162 -33.09 36.80 14.45
CA VAL A 162 -33.49 37.90 13.55
C VAL A 162 -32.77 37.80 12.20
N THR A 163 -31.56 37.25 12.18
CA THR A 163 -30.79 36.99 10.94
C THR A 163 -31.37 35.84 10.10
N SER A 164 -31.99 34.84 10.74
CA SER A 164 -32.68 33.72 10.07
C SER A 164 -34.03 34.11 9.46
N PHE A 165 -34.58 35.28 9.79
CA PHE A 165 -35.76 35.80 9.11
C PHE A 165 -35.41 36.38 7.74
N LEU A 166 -34.18 36.92 7.61
CA LEU A 166 -33.66 37.51 6.36
C LEU A 166 -33.03 36.46 5.45
N SER A 167 -32.31 35.48 6.00
CA SER A 167 -31.89 34.31 5.23
C SER A 167 -33.05 33.32 5.20
N ARG A 168 -33.62 33.07 4.01
CA ARG A 168 -34.55 31.94 3.77
C ARG A 168 -33.78 30.61 3.89
N THR A 169 -33.22 30.36 5.06
CA THR A 169 -32.29 29.28 5.29
C THR A 169 -33.06 27.98 5.12
N THR A 170 -32.51 27.14 4.27
CA THR A 170 -32.99 25.82 3.88
C THR A 170 -33.58 25.09 5.07
N GLY A 171 -34.82 24.59 4.94
CA GLY A 171 -35.54 23.83 5.98
C GLY A 171 -34.95 22.45 6.26
N LYS A 172 -33.62 22.36 6.36
CA LYS A 172 -32.83 21.19 6.74
C LYS A 172 -31.93 21.58 7.92
N ILE A 173 -31.82 20.68 8.86
CA ILE A 173 -31.02 20.79 10.07
C ILE A 173 -29.94 19.73 9.99
N ASP A 174 -28.70 20.18 10.01
CA ASP A 174 -27.54 19.28 9.99
C ASP A 174 -27.17 18.90 11.42
N LEU A 175 -27.15 17.60 11.70
CA LEU A 175 -26.80 17.01 12.98
C LEU A 175 -25.52 16.20 12.83
N ASP A 176 -24.49 16.49 13.64
CA ASP A 176 -23.26 15.70 13.70
C ASP A 176 -23.22 14.92 15.01
N ILE A 177 -23.28 13.59 14.91
CA ILE A 177 -23.43 12.68 16.06
C ILE A 177 -22.15 11.84 16.18
N PRO A 178 -21.28 12.10 17.19
CA PRO A 178 -20.04 11.37 17.38
C PRO A 178 -20.31 10.00 18.04
N LEU A 179 -20.15 8.92 17.28
CA LEU A 179 -20.50 7.56 17.72
C LEU A 179 -19.33 6.87 18.40
N LEU A 180 -18.19 6.81 17.71
CA LEU A 180 -16.98 6.13 18.17
C LEU A 180 -15.80 7.12 18.19
N THR A 181 -14.99 7.02 19.23
CA THR A 181 -13.78 7.84 19.42
C THR A 181 -12.55 6.95 19.43
N ALA A 182 -11.55 7.27 18.62
CA ALA A 182 -10.30 6.53 18.48
C ALA A 182 -10.50 5.01 18.28
N PHE A 183 -11.44 4.63 17.41
CA PHE A 183 -11.71 3.24 17.07
C PHE A 183 -10.60 2.70 16.17
N GLU A 184 -9.97 1.61 16.60
CA GLU A 184 -8.94 0.90 15.85
C GLU A 184 -9.49 -0.45 15.38
N THR A 185 -9.39 -0.71 14.08
CA THR A 185 -9.78 -2.00 13.49
C THR A 185 -8.55 -2.74 12.95
N PRO A 186 -8.44 -4.05 13.19
CA PRO A 186 -7.45 -4.88 12.50
C PRO A 186 -7.89 -5.26 11.09
N PHE A 187 -9.15 -5.03 10.74
CA PHE A 187 -9.75 -5.38 9.45
C PHE A 187 -9.78 -4.19 8.51
N THR A 188 -9.44 -4.43 7.24
CA THR A 188 -9.50 -3.46 6.14
C THR A 188 -10.92 -3.26 5.62
N ASN A 189 -11.69 -4.34 5.54
CA ASN A 189 -13.08 -4.33 5.08
C ASN A 189 -14.00 -4.49 6.29
N VAL A 190 -14.83 -3.47 6.53
CA VAL A 190 -15.78 -3.45 7.63
C VAL A 190 -17.15 -3.10 7.06
N LEU A 191 -18.16 -3.82 7.50
CA LEU A 191 -19.55 -3.59 7.15
C LEU A 191 -20.22 -2.86 8.32
N ALA A 192 -20.89 -1.76 8.02
CA ALA A 192 -21.53 -0.91 9.01
C ALA A 192 -23.06 -1.02 8.87
N HIS A 193 -23.71 -1.24 10.01
CA HIS A 193 -25.15 -1.18 10.17
C HIS A 193 -25.50 0.07 10.98
N LEU A 194 -26.22 0.99 10.37
CA LEU A 194 -26.67 2.22 10.99
C LEU A 194 -28.18 2.14 11.22
N GLU A 195 -28.62 2.41 12.44
CA GLU A 195 -30.04 2.58 12.77
C GLU A 195 -30.23 3.97 13.37
N VAL A 196 -31.28 4.67 12.94
CA VAL A 196 -31.60 6.02 13.39
C VAL A 196 -33.06 6.09 13.77
N GLY A 197 -33.37 6.36 15.04
CA GLY A 197 -34.74 6.54 15.48
C GLY A 197 -34.95 6.18 16.95
N ARG A 198 -36.22 6.11 17.34
CA ARG A 198 -36.57 5.60 18.67
C ARG A 198 -36.78 4.09 18.60
N ALA A 199 -36.19 3.36 19.54
CA ALA A 199 -36.35 1.91 19.67
C ALA A 199 -37.53 1.52 20.58
N ASP A 200 -38.38 2.48 20.95
CA ASP A 200 -39.54 2.22 21.78
C ASP A 200 -40.70 1.61 20.97
N GLN A 201 -41.54 0.85 21.66
CA GLN A 201 -42.68 0.15 21.03
C GLN A 201 -43.87 1.08 20.74
N TRP A 202 -43.69 2.40 20.79
CA TRP A 202 -44.77 3.35 20.57
C TRP A 202 -45.13 3.43 19.10
N LYS A 203 -46.41 3.26 18.73
CA LYS A 203 -46.82 3.27 17.32
C LYS A 203 -46.94 4.68 16.74
N SER A 204 -47.28 5.66 17.57
CA SER A 204 -47.41 7.07 17.18
C SER A 204 -47.14 7.99 18.37
N LEU A 205 -46.82 9.25 18.08
CA LEU A 205 -46.58 10.30 19.08
C LEU A 205 -47.88 10.95 19.61
N GLY A 206 -49.05 10.39 19.28
CA GLY A 206 -50.36 10.85 19.76
C GLY A 206 -51.15 11.73 18.79
N ASN A 207 -50.51 12.64 18.05
CA ASN A 207 -51.20 13.57 17.14
C ASN A 207 -51.10 13.18 15.65
N GLY A 208 -50.89 11.89 15.36
CA GLY A 208 -50.77 11.37 13.99
C GLY A 208 -49.37 11.49 13.35
N GLN A 209 -48.39 12.06 14.04
CA GLN A 209 -46.99 12.02 13.60
C GLN A 209 -46.43 10.60 13.69
N GLY A 210 -45.65 10.22 12.68
CA GLY A 210 -44.95 8.93 12.62
C GLY A 210 -43.89 8.82 13.70
N ARG A 211 -43.60 7.59 14.16
CA ARG A 211 -42.49 7.29 15.09
C ARG A 211 -41.11 7.55 14.47
N GLU A 212 -41.03 7.54 13.15
CA GLU A 212 -39.76 7.49 12.43
C GLU A 212 -39.18 8.88 12.20
N LEU A 213 -37.86 9.01 12.36
CA LEU A 213 -37.17 10.24 12.00
C LEU A 213 -37.12 10.33 10.48
N SER A 214 -37.72 11.36 9.90
CA SER A 214 -37.53 11.64 8.47
C SER A 214 -36.15 12.24 8.27
N VAL A 215 -35.30 11.60 7.48
CA VAL A 215 -33.94 12.04 7.15
C VAL A 215 -33.85 12.28 5.65
N ALA A 216 -33.40 13.48 5.25
CA ALA A 216 -33.23 13.84 3.84
C ALA A 216 -31.87 13.40 3.29
N SER A 217 -30.82 13.43 4.11
CA SER A 217 -29.49 12.94 3.74
C SER A 217 -28.78 12.37 4.97
N ALA A 218 -28.05 11.29 4.81
CA ALA A 218 -27.20 10.73 5.85
C ALA A 218 -25.82 10.43 5.29
N GLN A 219 -24.79 10.73 6.06
CA GLN A 219 -23.39 10.47 5.72
C GLN A 219 -22.69 9.93 6.94
N LEU A 220 -21.88 8.89 6.75
CA LEU A 220 -21.00 8.33 7.76
C LEU A 220 -19.59 8.83 7.48
N ARG A 221 -18.97 9.46 8.47
CA ARG A 221 -17.66 10.08 8.35
C ARG A 221 -16.69 9.44 9.33
N GLY A 222 -15.51 9.05 8.84
CA GLY A 222 -14.39 8.59 9.66
C GLY A 222 -13.22 9.56 9.56
N VAL A 223 -12.92 10.26 10.65
CA VAL A 223 -11.79 11.19 10.74
C VAL A 223 -10.60 10.47 11.38
N VAL A 224 -9.42 10.61 10.78
CA VAL A 224 -8.19 9.98 11.30
C VAL A 224 -7.78 10.69 12.61
N VAL A 225 -7.59 9.91 13.68
CA VAL A 225 -7.05 10.45 14.94
C VAL A 225 -5.54 10.49 14.86
N HIS A 226 -4.98 11.69 14.90
CA HIS A 226 -3.55 11.89 14.85
C HIS A 226 -2.93 11.62 16.24
N LYS A 227 -2.39 10.42 16.47
CA LYS A 227 -1.60 10.09 17.68
C LYS A 227 -0.13 9.81 17.33
N GLY A 228 0.77 10.37 18.14
CA GLY A 228 2.23 10.13 18.03
C GLY A 228 2.86 10.54 16.70
N ILE A 229 3.94 9.84 16.32
CA ILE A 229 4.70 10.10 15.08
C ILE A 229 3.83 9.86 13.84
N ARG A 230 2.96 8.83 13.87
CA ARG A 230 1.99 8.58 12.79
C ARG A 230 1.03 9.75 12.60
N GLY A 231 0.64 10.42 13.69
CA GLY A 231 -0.13 11.66 13.65
C GLY A 231 0.58 12.80 12.90
N LEU A 232 1.89 12.96 13.11
CA LEU A 232 2.69 13.94 12.37
C LEU A 232 2.72 13.62 10.87
N ILE A 233 2.90 12.34 10.54
CA ILE A 233 2.96 11.86 9.15
C ILE A 233 1.64 12.13 8.42
N THR A 234 0.53 11.79 9.06
CA THR A 234 -0.82 11.97 8.51
C THR A 234 -1.24 13.45 8.43
N ARG A 235 -0.74 14.31 9.33
CA ARG A 235 -1.03 15.75 9.31
C ARG A 235 -0.31 16.49 8.17
N PHE A 236 0.91 16.07 7.83
CA PHE A 236 1.73 16.72 6.79
C PHE A 236 2.22 15.72 5.73
N PRO A 237 1.31 15.19 4.90
CA PRO A 237 1.65 14.13 3.94
C PRO A 237 2.72 14.55 2.93
N LEU A 238 2.64 15.78 2.43
CA LEU A 238 3.63 16.32 1.48
C LEU A 238 5.01 16.48 2.11
N LEU A 239 5.07 16.98 3.35
CA LEU A 239 6.34 17.19 4.04
C LEU A 239 7.01 15.84 4.32
N THR A 240 6.25 14.85 4.78
CA THR A 240 6.81 13.52 5.07
C THR A 240 7.23 12.77 3.82
N ALA A 241 6.52 12.92 2.71
CA ALA A 241 6.94 12.41 1.41
C ALA A 241 8.24 13.07 0.92
N MET A 242 8.36 14.40 1.07
CA MET A 242 9.57 15.15 0.72
C MET A 242 10.76 14.75 1.59
N VAL A 243 10.57 14.62 2.91
CA VAL A 243 11.61 14.19 3.85
C VAL A 243 12.06 12.75 3.55
N SER A 244 11.11 11.84 3.28
CA SER A 244 11.42 10.45 2.90
C SER A 244 12.23 10.38 1.59
N SER A 245 11.79 11.11 0.56
CA SER A 245 12.53 11.21 -0.70
C SER A 245 13.93 11.80 -0.48
N GLY A 246 14.04 12.93 0.24
CA GLY A 246 15.32 13.55 0.55
C GLY A 246 16.28 12.62 1.32
N ALA A 247 15.78 11.89 2.31
CA ALA A 247 16.56 10.91 3.06
C ALA A 247 17.02 9.74 2.18
N PHE A 248 16.14 9.22 1.31
CA PHE A 248 16.49 8.14 0.39
C PHE A 248 17.56 8.58 -0.62
N LEU A 249 17.41 9.79 -1.20
CA LEU A 249 18.40 10.38 -2.08
C LEU A 249 19.74 10.52 -1.37
N PHE A 250 19.75 11.07 -0.15
CA PHE A 250 20.96 11.26 0.63
C PHE A 250 21.69 9.95 0.92
N VAL A 251 20.98 8.92 1.39
CA VAL A 251 21.56 7.59 1.64
C VAL A 251 22.08 6.96 0.34
N SER A 252 21.31 7.05 -0.74
CA SER A 252 21.72 6.53 -2.05
C SER A 252 22.95 7.27 -2.59
N PHE A 253 23.05 8.58 -2.38
CA PHE A 253 24.21 9.38 -2.75
C PHE A 253 25.45 8.98 -1.95
N ILE A 254 25.32 8.73 -0.63
CA ILE A 254 26.43 8.24 0.19
C ILE A 254 26.90 6.86 -0.29
N ILE A 255 25.98 5.94 -0.58
CA ILE A 255 26.32 4.62 -1.10
C ILE A 255 27.04 4.75 -2.46
N LEU A 256 26.52 5.60 -3.35
CA LEU A 256 27.12 5.87 -4.65
C LEU A 256 28.54 6.45 -4.50
N ALA A 257 28.71 7.45 -3.63
CA ALA A 257 30.01 8.04 -3.34
C ALA A 257 30.99 7.00 -2.75
N SER A 258 30.54 6.17 -1.81
CA SER A 258 31.34 5.09 -1.22
C SER A 258 31.75 4.03 -2.25
N CYS A 259 30.92 3.77 -3.26
CA CYS A 259 31.25 2.85 -4.35
C CYS A 259 32.25 3.46 -5.36
N ILE A 260 32.21 4.78 -5.54
CA ILE A 260 33.06 5.49 -6.52
C ILE A 260 34.43 5.85 -5.93
N LEU A 261 34.51 6.20 -4.64
CA LEU A 261 35.76 6.62 -3.99
C LEU A 261 36.93 5.62 -4.18
N PRO A 262 36.77 4.30 -3.94
CA PRO A 262 37.83 3.33 -4.17
C PRO A 262 38.26 3.23 -5.64
N ALA A 263 37.32 3.45 -6.57
CA ALA A 263 37.61 3.41 -8.01
C ALA A 263 38.44 4.62 -8.46
N ILE A 264 38.32 5.75 -7.77
CA ILE A 264 39.14 6.96 -8.02
C ILE A 264 40.53 6.81 -7.39
N GLU A 265 40.61 6.34 -6.14
CA GLU A 265 41.89 6.12 -5.45
C GLU A 265 42.80 5.13 -6.19
N TRP A 266 42.23 4.03 -6.70
CA TRP A 266 42.98 3.04 -7.50
C TRP A 266 43.63 3.67 -8.74
N ARG A 267 42.97 4.65 -9.35
CA ARG A 267 43.52 5.34 -10.53
C ARG A 267 44.62 6.33 -10.18
N LEU A 268 44.44 7.11 -9.11
CA LEU A 268 45.45 8.06 -8.64
C LEU A 268 46.76 7.35 -8.28
N HIS A 269 46.69 6.18 -7.65
CA HIS A 269 47.89 5.40 -7.31
C HIS A 269 48.62 4.86 -8.55
N SER A 270 47.87 4.44 -9.59
CA SER A 270 48.45 3.90 -10.82
C SER A 270 49.22 4.93 -11.67
N GLU A 271 48.90 6.23 -11.57
CA GLU A 271 49.62 7.28 -12.30
C GLU A 271 50.93 7.70 -11.61
N ALA A 272 50.97 7.61 -10.27
CA ALA A 272 52.17 7.89 -9.49
C ALA A 272 53.32 6.89 -9.78
N ASP A 273 53.01 5.59 -9.84
CA ASP A 273 54.02 4.54 -10.07
C ASP A 273 54.67 4.57 -11.46
N VAL A 274 53.97 5.10 -12.47
CA VAL A 274 54.47 5.17 -13.85
C VAL A 274 55.47 6.33 -14.02
N SER A 275 55.29 7.42 -13.27
CA SER A 275 56.15 8.61 -13.37
C SER A 275 57.55 8.37 -12.80
N ASP A 276 57.72 7.50 -11.80
CA ASP A 276 59.02 7.21 -11.20
C ASP A 276 59.86 6.18 -11.99
N SER A 277 59.26 5.47 -12.95
CA SER A 277 59.95 4.42 -13.72
C SER A 277 60.64 4.90 -15.00
N GLU A 278 60.45 6.15 -15.45
CA GLU A 278 61.13 6.69 -16.65
C GLU A 278 62.60 7.10 -16.40
N GLY A 279 63.10 7.05 -15.16
CA GLY A 279 64.46 7.48 -14.81
C GLY A 279 65.59 6.47 -15.03
N TYR A 280 65.31 5.19 -15.28
CA TYR A 280 66.37 4.18 -15.43
C TYR A 280 66.34 3.52 -16.82
N MET A 281 66.97 4.19 -17.80
CA MET A 281 67.52 3.53 -18.98
C MET A 281 68.50 2.44 -18.54
N LYS A 282 68.01 1.21 -18.39
CA LYS A 282 68.87 0.03 -18.30
C LYS A 282 69.36 -0.27 -19.73
N PRO A 283 70.67 -0.19 -20.02
CA PRO A 283 71.19 -0.37 -21.36
C PRO A 283 70.85 -1.77 -21.89
N ARG A 284 70.20 -1.77 -23.05
CA ARG A 284 69.78 -2.90 -23.86
C ARG A 284 70.97 -3.83 -24.15
N ARG A 285 71.11 -4.91 -23.39
CA ARG A 285 72.02 -6.02 -23.76
C ARG A 285 71.49 -6.67 -25.04
N ARG A 286 72.32 -6.60 -26.09
CA ARG A 286 72.12 -7.18 -27.41
C ARG A 286 71.83 -8.69 -27.31
N PRO A 287 70.79 -9.23 -27.96
CA PRO A 287 70.67 -10.67 -28.15
C PRO A 287 71.73 -11.12 -29.17
N ARG A 288 72.65 -11.96 -28.69
CA ARG A 288 73.70 -12.61 -29.48
C ARG A 288 73.07 -13.68 -30.37
N LYS A 289 73.08 -13.45 -31.68
CA LYS A 289 72.76 -14.42 -32.73
C LYS A 289 73.76 -15.58 -32.63
N SER A 290 73.30 -16.76 -32.23
CA SER A 290 74.06 -18.01 -32.25
C SER A 290 73.48 -18.92 -33.31
N ILE A 291 74.18 -18.96 -34.44
CA ILE A 291 74.12 -19.97 -35.49
C ILE A 291 74.77 -21.26 -34.95
N ASN A 292 74.20 -22.42 -35.32
CA ASN A 292 74.76 -23.79 -35.41
C ASN A 292 73.56 -24.74 -35.25
N GLN A 293 72.96 -25.29 -36.30
CA GLN A 293 73.46 -26.27 -37.28
C GLN A 293 73.81 -27.63 -36.64
N SER A 294 72.98 -28.61 -37.01
CA SER A 294 73.21 -30.07 -37.10
C SER A 294 73.58 -30.85 -35.84
N THR A 295 72.81 -31.89 -35.51
CA THR A 295 73.08 -33.30 -35.91
C THR A 295 72.30 -34.28 -35.02
N ASP A 296 71.87 -35.36 -35.67
CA ASP A 296 71.37 -36.64 -35.18
C ASP A 296 71.70 -37.09 -33.75
N GLY A 297 70.72 -37.79 -33.17
CA GLY A 297 70.93 -39.19 -32.76
C GLY A 297 71.19 -39.49 -31.28
N SER A 298 70.57 -40.58 -30.84
CA SER A 298 70.76 -41.34 -29.57
C SER A 298 70.16 -40.73 -28.30
N GLU A 299 69.10 -41.31 -27.73
CA GLU A 299 69.03 -42.53 -26.88
C GLU A 299 69.36 -42.28 -25.40
N TRP A 300 68.36 -42.64 -24.56
CA TRP A 300 68.48 -43.00 -23.14
C TRP A 300 68.94 -41.87 -22.18
N SER A 301 68.43 -41.67 -20.97
CA SER A 301 67.60 -42.47 -20.07
C SER A 301 67.21 -41.58 -18.87
N SER A 302 66.11 -41.96 -18.20
CA SER A 302 65.86 -41.84 -16.75
C SER A 302 66.24 -40.56 -15.97
N SER A 303 65.23 -39.84 -15.45
CA SER A 303 64.94 -39.85 -14.01
C SER A 303 63.64 -39.13 -13.64
N LYS A 304 62.72 -39.87 -12.99
CA LYS A 304 61.61 -39.37 -12.15
C LYS A 304 62.18 -39.00 -10.76
N PRO A 305 61.52 -38.15 -9.93
CA PRO A 305 60.38 -38.57 -9.09
C PRO A 305 59.18 -37.58 -9.15
N ARG A 306 57.93 -38.07 -9.22
CA ARG A 306 56.99 -38.29 -8.07
C ARG A 306 56.60 -36.99 -7.34
N THR A 307 55.46 -36.35 -7.67
CA THR A 307 54.09 -36.55 -7.15
C THR A 307 53.86 -35.97 -5.72
N PRO A 308 52.66 -36.03 -5.14
CA PRO A 308 51.63 -34.98 -5.17
C PRO A 308 51.24 -34.54 -3.74
N LYS A 309 50.32 -33.57 -3.55
CA LYS A 309 49.49 -33.61 -2.33
C LYS A 309 48.14 -32.90 -2.50
N ARG A 310 47.16 -33.78 -2.68
CA ARG A 310 45.75 -33.66 -2.32
C ARG A 310 45.63 -33.55 -0.79
N SER A 311 44.83 -32.61 -0.30
CA SER A 311 44.17 -32.76 1.01
C SER A 311 42.69 -32.41 0.85
N ARG A 312 41.88 -33.40 1.21
CA ARG A 312 40.43 -33.46 1.19
C ARG A 312 39.96 -33.18 2.63
N SER A 313 38.74 -32.64 2.73
CA SER A 313 37.75 -32.80 3.80
C SER A 313 38.11 -32.41 5.25
N VAL A 314 37.33 -31.47 5.82
CA VAL A 314 36.73 -31.65 7.15
C VAL A 314 35.30 -31.11 7.14
N THR A 315 34.38 -32.05 7.31
CA THR A 315 32.98 -31.89 7.70
C THR A 315 32.92 -31.66 9.21
N THR A 316 32.11 -30.72 9.69
CA THR A 316 31.50 -30.82 11.03
C THR A 316 30.05 -30.34 10.98
N PRO A 317 29.10 -31.14 11.50
CA PRO A 317 27.75 -30.70 11.82
C PRO A 317 27.70 -30.26 13.29
N ARG A 318 26.95 -29.20 13.62
CA ARG A 318 26.64 -28.89 15.02
C ARG A 318 25.14 -28.64 15.21
N ARG A 319 24.53 -29.61 15.89
CA ARG A 319 23.21 -29.55 16.54
C ARG A 319 23.21 -28.53 17.68
N VAL A 320 22.17 -27.68 17.68
CA VAL A 320 21.17 -27.40 18.73
C VAL A 320 21.57 -27.55 20.21
N PRO A 321 21.34 -26.50 21.00
CA PRO A 321 20.38 -26.49 22.12
C PRO A 321 19.24 -25.52 21.78
N ARG A 322 17.93 -25.84 21.74
CA ARG A 322 17.01 -26.26 22.82
C ARG A 322 17.16 -25.38 24.06
N ASP A 323 16.61 -24.18 23.96
CA ASP A 323 16.11 -23.44 25.11
C ASP A 323 14.59 -23.35 24.99
N ASP A 324 13.96 -23.90 26.02
CA ASP A 324 12.54 -23.99 26.27
C ASP A 324 11.98 -22.60 26.57
N LEU A 325 11.33 -21.97 25.59
CA LEU A 325 10.41 -20.88 25.86
C LEU A 325 9.02 -21.47 26.14
N LYS A 326 8.86 -21.72 27.43
CA LYS A 326 7.63 -21.91 28.21
C LYS A 326 6.39 -21.33 27.51
N VAL A 327 5.57 -22.26 27.05
CA VAL A 327 4.14 -22.10 26.81
C VAL A 327 3.50 -21.70 28.14
N GLU A 328 3.02 -20.46 28.26
CA GLU A 328 1.92 -20.14 29.17
C GLU A 328 0.62 -20.24 28.37
N GLU A 329 0.18 -21.49 28.24
CA GLU A 329 -1.21 -21.85 28.00
C GLU A 329 -1.92 -21.64 29.33
N HIS A 330 -2.57 -20.49 29.48
CA HIS A 330 -3.49 -20.28 30.59
C HIS A 330 -4.85 -20.87 30.19
N ASP A 331 -4.91 -22.20 30.16
CA ASP A 331 -6.16 -22.94 30.23
C ASP A 331 -6.75 -22.72 31.63
N VAL A 332 -7.63 -21.73 31.74
CA VAL A 332 -8.63 -21.70 32.80
C VAL A 332 -9.79 -22.59 32.35
N SER A 333 -9.61 -23.89 32.52
CA SER A 333 -10.73 -24.82 32.62
C SER A 333 -11.00 -25.09 34.09
N LEU A 334 -12.19 -24.67 34.56
CA LEU A 334 -13.09 -25.28 35.57
C LEU A 334 -13.99 -24.20 36.23
N PRO A 335 -15.25 -24.49 36.62
CA PRO A 335 -16.16 -25.54 36.17
C PRO A 335 -17.51 -24.96 35.65
N SER A 336 -18.15 -25.66 34.73
CA SER A 336 -19.61 -25.85 34.84
C SER A 336 -19.80 -27.22 35.50
N PRO A 337 -20.56 -27.31 36.61
CA PRO A 337 -21.97 -27.58 36.39
C PRO A 337 -22.95 -27.00 37.44
N THR A 338 -24.17 -26.78 36.96
CA THR A 338 -25.48 -27.00 37.61
C THR A 338 -25.96 -26.13 38.79
N LEU A 339 -27.14 -25.55 38.50
CA LEU A 339 -28.36 -25.55 39.31
C LEU A 339 -28.59 -24.41 40.33
N THR A 340 -29.65 -23.66 40.00
CA THR A 340 -30.69 -23.15 40.90
C THR A 340 -30.32 -22.10 41.94
N SER A 341 -30.57 -20.83 41.57
CA SER A 341 -31.25 -19.92 42.50
C SER A 341 -32.20 -19.01 41.72
N PRO A 342 -33.52 -19.18 41.83
CA PRO A 342 -34.49 -18.16 41.46
C PRO A 342 -34.56 -17.08 42.55
N LEU A 343 -35.34 -16.02 42.30
CA LEU A 343 -35.76 -14.94 43.22
C LEU A 343 -34.97 -13.64 43.11
N ARG A 344 -35.53 -12.67 42.38
CA ARG A 344 -36.24 -11.55 43.02
C ARG A 344 -37.13 -10.81 42.01
N ARG A 345 -38.33 -11.35 41.81
CA ARG A 345 -39.44 -10.68 41.12
C ARG A 345 -39.96 -9.56 42.02
N ARG A 346 -39.56 -8.32 41.78
CA ARG A 346 -40.17 -7.14 42.45
C ARG A 346 -41.53 -6.87 41.81
N ARG A 347 -42.58 -7.49 42.37
CA ARG A 347 -43.98 -7.10 42.15
C ARG A 347 -44.19 -5.71 42.75
N SER A 348 -44.47 -4.70 41.94
CA SER A 348 -45.14 -3.47 42.38
C SER A 348 -46.62 -3.57 42.06
N ARG A 349 -47.38 -3.79 43.14
CA ARG A 349 -48.80 -3.52 43.40
C ARG A 349 -49.69 -3.08 42.22
N LEU A 350 -50.67 -3.93 41.92
CA LEU A 350 -52.02 -3.51 41.54
C LEU A 350 -52.64 -2.76 42.74
N SER A 351 -53.14 -1.55 42.50
CA SER A 351 -54.20 -0.94 43.29
C SER A 351 -55.52 -1.22 42.55
N GLN A 352 -56.24 -2.23 43.05
CA GLN A 352 -57.63 -2.49 42.71
C GLN A 352 -58.46 -1.60 43.64
N SER A 353 -59.07 -0.55 43.09
CA SER A 353 -60.14 0.20 43.73
C SER A 353 -61.46 -0.39 43.25
N GLU A 354 -62.00 -1.32 44.02
CA GLU A 354 -63.44 -1.55 44.09
C GLU A 354 -64.07 -0.37 44.83
N SER A 355 -65.03 0.26 44.19
CA SER A 355 -66.09 1.01 44.87
C SER A 355 -67.40 0.54 44.27
N GLU A 356 -68.10 -0.28 45.04
CA GLU A 356 -69.55 -0.47 44.96
C GLU A 356 -70.23 0.90 45.08
N THR A 357 -71.10 1.23 44.11
CA THR A 357 -72.53 1.55 44.30
C THR A 357 -73.21 1.66 42.95
#